data_AF-A0A7Y8TYA7-F1
#
_entry.id   AF-A0A7Y8TYA7-F1
#
_cell.length_a   1.000
_cell.length_b   1.000
_cell.length_c   1.000
_cell.angle_alpha   90.00
_cell.angle_beta   90.00
_cell.angle_gamma   90.00
#
_symmetry.space_group_name_H-M   'P 1'
#
loop_
_entity.id
_entity.type
_entity.pdbx_description
1 polymer ?
#
loop_
_entity_poly.entity_id
_entity_poly.type
_entity_poly.pdbx_seq_one_letter_code
_entity_poly.pdbx_strand_id
1 'polypeptide(L)'
;MSNLEYEYDPYFINEVIDYGHMIGAESVMMMNGDIYLYYRKGDKNSKYYPWIFDPHNQRKLEWAIGNSASVDSVVKFYRNLGCKTEIIDFKTFQKFDLPERPKSA
;
A
#
# COMPACT_ATOMS: atom_id res chain seq x y z
N MET A 1 9.45 -10.95 8.65
CA MET A 1 8.36 -11.83 8.21
C MET A 1 7.07 -11.04 8.35
N SER A 2 6.47 -10.61 7.25
CA SER A 2 5.15 -9.98 7.26
C SER A 2 4.13 -11.06 7.60
N ASN A 3 3.56 -11.01 8.80
CA ASN A 3 2.34 -11.75 9.11
C ASN A 3 1.23 -11.11 8.28
N LEU A 4 1.03 -11.58 7.05
CA LEU A 4 -0.23 -11.38 6.34
C LEU A 4 -1.25 -12.23 7.12
N GLU A 5 -1.91 -11.65 8.11
CA GLU A 5 -3.00 -12.30 8.87
C GLU A 5 -4.29 -12.41 8.01
N TYR A 6 -4.25 -11.96 6.75
CA TYR A 6 -5.36 -12.01 5.81
C TYR A 6 -5.12 -12.95 4.63
N GLU A 7 -6.18 -13.66 4.28
CA GLU A 7 -6.35 -14.45 3.05
C GLU A 7 -6.49 -13.52 1.82
N TYR A 8 -5.48 -12.71 1.52
CA TYR A 8 -5.47 -12.02 0.23
C TYR A 8 -5.21 -13.03 -0.88
N ASP A 9 -5.90 -12.88 -2.02
CA ASP A 9 -5.52 -13.58 -3.24
C ASP A 9 -4.05 -13.23 -3.57
N PRO A 10 -3.13 -14.20 -3.63
CA PRO A 10 -1.73 -13.96 -3.96
C PRO A 10 -1.55 -13.25 -5.30
N TYR A 11 -2.44 -13.46 -6.28
CA TYR A 11 -2.42 -12.75 -7.55
C TYR A 11 -2.73 -11.26 -7.36
N PHE A 12 -3.74 -10.94 -6.52
CA PHE A 12 -4.07 -9.56 -6.19
C PHE A 12 -2.91 -8.85 -5.50
N ILE A 13 -2.24 -9.51 -4.54
CA ILE A 13 -1.05 -8.92 -3.90
C ILE A 13 0.06 -8.64 -4.90
N ASN A 14 0.30 -9.57 -5.83
CA ASN A 14 1.28 -9.35 -6.90
C ASN A 14 0.90 -8.14 -7.78
N GLU A 15 -0.37 -7.98 -8.15
CA GLU A 15 -0.90 -6.84 -8.92
C GLU A 15 -0.75 -5.52 -8.15
N VAL A 16 -1.05 -5.52 -6.85
CA VAL A 16 -0.88 -4.36 -5.94
C VAL A 16 0.58 -3.90 -5.92
N ILE A 17 1.53 -4.83 -5.82
CA ILE A 17 2.97 -4.55 -5.81
C ILE A 17 3.43 -4.04 -7.18
N ASP A 18 3.00 -4.66 -8.27
CA ASP A 18 3.36 -4.25 -9.63
C ASP A 18 2.87 -2.82 -9.93
N TYR A 19 1.62 -2.52 -9.55
CA TYR A 19 1.09 -1.17 -9.65
C TYR A 19 1.88 -0.18 -8.79
N GLY A 20 2.22 -0.57 -7.55
CA GLY A 20 3.05 0.22 -6.65
C GLY A 20 4.41 0.59 -7.26
N HIS A 21 5.11 -0.38 -7.86
CA HIS A 21 6.36 -0.13 -8.58
C HIS A 21 6.16 0.82 -9.77
N MET A 22 5.10 0.64 -10.56
CA MET A 22 4.80 1.47 -11.73
C MET A 22 4.62 2.95 -11.34
N ILE A 23 3.98 3.24 -10.21
CA ILE A 23 3.76 4.62 -9.75
C ILE A 23 4.89 5.19 -8.89
N GLY A 24 5.94 4.40 -8.64
CA GLY A 24 7.08 4.80 -7.80
C GLY A 24 6.78 4.85 -6.31
N ALA A 25 5.86 4.01 -5.83
CA ALA A 25 5.60 3.82 -4.42
C ALA A 25 6.69 2.92 -3.78
N GLU A 26 6.92 3.09 -2.49
CA GLU A 26 7.84 2.27 -1.70
C GLU A 26 7.09 1.28 -0.79
N SER A 27 5.85 1.59 -0.45
CA SER A 27 4.99 0.70 0.32
C SER A 27 3.51 0.97 0.04
N VAL A 28 2.66 0.06 0.47
CA VAL A 28 1.21 0.20 0.46
C VAL A 28 0.64 -0.19 1.82
N MET A 29 -0.35 0.56 2.27
CA MET A 29 -1.19 0.16 3.39
C MET A 29 -2.42 -0.56 2.86
N MET A 30 -2.60 -1.79 3.30
CA MET A 30 -3.83 -2.54 3.16
C MET A 30 -4.70 -2.29 4.40
N MET A 31 -6.00 -2.13 4.21
CA MET A 31 -6.96 -1.94 5.29
C MET A 31 -8.24 -2.71 5.00
N ASN A 32 -8.66 -3.54 5.96
CA ASN A 32 -9.89 -4.34 5.90
C ASN A 32 -10.04 -5.16 4.60
N GLY A 33 -8.94 -5.69 4.05
CA GLY A 33 -8.96 -6.52 2.84
C GLY A 33 -8.76 -5.77 1.52
N ASP A 34 -8.64 -4.44 1.53
CA ASP A 34 -8.47 -3.62 0.33
C ASP A 34 -7.27 -2.66 0.44
N ILE A 35 -6.85 -2.08 -0.68
CA ILE A 35 -5.83 -1.05 -0.73
C ILE A 35 -6.37 0.20 -0.05
N TYR A 36 -5.60 0.78 0.88
CA TYR A 36 -5.91 2.09 1.43
C TYR A 36 -5.14 3.20 0.71
N LEU A 37 -3.81 3.21 0.84
CA LEU A 37 -2.94 4.23 0.25
C LEU A 37 -1.58 3.63 -0.11
N TYR A 38 -1.02 4.10 -1.22
CA TYR A 38 0.39 3.91 -1.53
C TYR A 38 1.21 5.05 -0.94
N TYR A 39 2.43 4.73 -0.50
CA TYR A 39 3.32 5.67 0.16
C TYR A 39 4.69 5.69 -0.52
N ARG A 40 5.34 6.84 -0.49
CA ARG A 40 6.79 6.98 -0.71
C ARG A 40 7.37 8.01 0.25
N LYS A 41 8.66 7.90 0.54
CA LYS A 41 9.36 8.79 1.47
C LYS A 41 9.21 10.27 1.10
N GLY A 42 8.97 11.09 2.13
CA GLY A 42 8.96 12.54 2.02
C GLY A 42 10.33 13.14 1.69
N ASP A 43 10.31 14.33 1.13
CA ASP A 43 11.50 15.12 0.80
C ASP A 43 11.41 16.52 1.40
N LYS A 44 12.37 17.39 1.10
CA LYS A 44 12.36 18.78 1.57
C LYS A 44 11.10 19.54 1.12
N ASN A 45 10.55 19.23 -0.06
CA ASN A 45 9.37 19.88 -0.61
C ASN A 45 8.10 19.51 0.17
N SER A 46 8.01 18.24 0.60
CA SER A 46 6.93 17.80 1.48
C SER A 46 7.16 18.14 2.95
N LYS A 47 8.21 18.90 3.29
CA LYS A 47 8.66 19.14 4.67
C LYS A 47 8.88 17.82 5.43
N TYR A 48 9.38 16.81 4.72
CA TYR A 48 9.62 15.44 5.18
C TYR A 48 8.38 14.62 5.52
N TYR A 49 7.17 15.12 5.27
CA TYR A 49 5.95 14.30 5.35
C TYR A 49 5.93 13.29 4.19
N PRO A 50 5.45 12.06 4.41
CA PRO A 50 5.32 11.06 3.35
C PRO A 50 4.42 11.58 2.24
N TRP A 51 4.75 11.20 1.00
CA TRP A 51 3.83 11.36 -0.11
C TRP A 51 2.85 10.19 -0.10
N ILE A 52 1.58 10.48 -0.37
CA ILE A 52 0.49 9.51 -0.46
C ILE A 52 -0.09 9.51 -1.87
N PHE A 53 -0.50 8.35 -2.33
CA PHE A 53 -1.24 8.17 -3.57
C PHE A 53 -2.47 7.31 -3.28
N ASP A 54 -3.64 7.88 -3.55
CA ASP A 54 -4.93 7.24 -3.34
C ASP A 54 -5.41 6.64 -4.68
N PRO A 55 -5.39 5.30 -4.82
CA PRO A 55 -5.82 4.65 -6.06
C PRO A 55 -7.34 4.71 -6.27
N HIS A 56 -8.10 5.07 -5.23
CA HIS A 56 -9.57 5.19 -5.28
C HIS A 56 -10.03 6.60 -5.59
N ASN A 57 -9.12 7.56 -5.74
CA ASN A 57 -9.47 8.94 -6.00
C ASN A 57 -10.09 9.10 -7.40
N GLN A 58 -11.42 9.17 -7.44
CA GLN A 58 -12.21 9.28 -8.67
C GLN A 58 -12.03 10.60 -9.43
N ARG A 59 -11.41 11.62 -8.81
CA ARG A 59 -11.20 12.93 -9.44
C ARG A 59 -9.87 13.00 -10.17
N LYS A 60 -8.79 12.58 -9.50
CA LYS A 60 -7.43 12.67 -10.03
C LYS A 60 -6.49 11.71 -9.31
N LEU A 61 -5.75 10.93 -10.09
CA LEU A 61 -4.67 10.09 -9.62
C LEU A 61 -3.37 10.89 -9.57
N GLU A 62 -2.97 11.33 -8.38
CA GLU A 62 -1.73 12.09 -8.17
C GLU A 62 -1.12 11.85 -6.79
N TRP A 63 0.17 12.18 -6.67
CA TRP A 63 0.85 12.20 -5.38
C TRP A 63 0.48 13.46 -4.61
N ALA A 64 0.03 13.29 -3.37
CA ALA A 64 -0.24 14.38 -2.44
C ALA A 64 0.66 14.28 -1.21
N ILE A 65 0.86 15.39 -0.50
CA ILE A 65 1.54 15.37 0.80
C ILE A 65 0.58 14.77 1.82
N GLY A 66 1.00 13.73 2.52
CA GLY A 66 0.25 13.13 3.61
C GLY A 66 0.20 14.06 4.83
N ASN A 67 -0.95 14.15 5.48
CA ASN A 67 -1.12 14.96 6.69
C ASN A 67 -0.54 14.32 7.97
N SER A 68 0.14 13.18 7.83
CA SER A 68 0.73 12.40 8.92
C SER A 68 2.25 12.41 8.86
N ALA A 69 2.94 12.59 9.99
CA ALA A 69 4.40 12.62 10.02
C ALA A 69 5.05 11.25 9.66
N SER A 70 4.33 10.14 9.85
CA SER A 70 4.81 8.80 9.50
C SER A 70 3.65 7.85 9.17
N VAL A 71 3.94 6.82 8.37
CA VAL A 71 3.00 5.73 8.05
C VAL A 71 2.59 4.97 9.31
N ASP A 72 3.52 4.73 10.24
CA ASP A 72 3.25 4.04 11.51
C ASP A 72 2.19 4.75 12.36
N SER A 73 2.18 6.08 12.35
CA SER A 73 1.18 6.87 13.08
C SER A 73 -0.23 6.63 12.53
N VAL A 74 -0.35 6.54 11.21
CA VAL A 74 -1.61 6.25 10.51
C VAL A 74 -2.07 4.83 10.81
N VAL A 75 -1.16 3.86 10.70
CA VAL A 75 -1.43 2.45 11.03
C VAL A 75 -1.94 2.32 12.45
N LYS A 76 -1.26 2.94 13.42
CA LYS A 76 -1.66 2.91 14.84
C LYS A 76 -3.04 3.54 15.05
N PHE A 77 -3.32 4.67 14.41
CA PHE A 77 -4.62 5.33 14.48
C PHE A 77 -5.76 4.41 14.03
N TYR A 78 -5.63 3.80 12.84
CA TYR A 78 -6.67 2.93 12.31
C TYR A 78 -6.81 1.62 13.10
N ARG A 79 -5.71 1.04 13.60
CA ARG A 79 -5.79 -0.12 14.51
C ARG A 79 -6.57 0.19 15.78
N ASN A 80 -6.37 1.37 16.36
CA ASN A 80 -7.11 1.80 17.54
C ASN A 80 -8.62 2.01 17.28
N LEU A 81 -9.01 2.23 16.01
CA LEU A 81 -10.41 2.27 15.58
C LEU A 81 -10.98 0.87 15.26
N GLY A 82 -10.23 -0.20 15.53
CA GLY A 82 -10.63 -1.57 15.22
C GLY A 82 -10.45 -1.96 13.75
N CYS A 83 -9.83 -1.11 12.92
CA CYS A 83 -9.50 -1.49 11.56
C CYS A 83 -8.34 -2.47 11.54
N LYS A 84 -8.43 -3.39 10.59
CA LYS A 84 -7.44 -4.40 10.30
C LYS A 84 -6.46 -3.82 9.29
N THR A 85 -5.20 -3.63 9.66
CA THR A 85 -4.24 -2.91 8.82
C THR A 85 -2.91 -3.63 8.67
N GLU A 86 -2.38 -3.60 7.45
CA GLU A 86 -1.07 -4.18 7.11
C GLU A 86 -0.30 -3.25 6.20
N ILE A 87 1.03 -3.23 6.37
CA ILE A 87 1.93 -2.50 5.48
C ILE A 87 2.74 -3.53 4.69
N ILE A 88 2.68 -3.43 3.37
CA ILE A 88 3.55 -4.18 2.47
C ILE A 88 4.66 -3.23 2.03
N ASP A 89 5.88 -3.50 2.49
CA ASP A 89 7.08 -2.77 2.07
C ASP A 89 7.67 -3.44 0.84
N PHE A 90 7.70 -2.74 -0.29
CA PHE A 90 8.12 -3.31 -1.58
C PHE A 90 9.61 -3.62 -1.67
N LYS A 91 10.45 -3.06 -0.78
CA LYS A 91 11.88 -3.39 -0.74
C LYS A 91 12.15 -4.73 -0.07
N THR A 92 11.26 -5.15 0.83
CA THR A 92 11.46 -6.35 1.65
C THR A 92 10.46 -7.46 1.35
N PHE A 93 9.33 -7.13 0.73
CA PHE A 93 8.31 -8.10 0.37
C PHE A 93 8.72 -8.86 -0.89
N GLN A 94 8.76 -10.18 -0.78
CA GLN A 94 8.98 -11.06 -1.92
C GLN A 94 7.61 -11.41 -2.51
N LYS A 95 7.41 -11.07 -3.79
CA LYS A 95 6.22 -11.48 -4.55
C LYS A 95 6.05 -13.00 -4.50
N PHE A 96 4.80 -13.44 -4.53
CA PHE A 96 4.49 -14.86 -4.62
C PHE A 96 4.91 -15.39 -5.99
N ASP A 97 5.57 -16.54 -6.01
CA ASP A 97 5.85 -17.30 -7.24
C ASP A 97 4.59 -18.09 -7.60
N LEU A 98 3.86 -17.60 -8.60
CA LEU A 98 2.55 -18.12 -9.00
C LEU A 98 2.58 -18.55 -10.47
N PRO A 99 1.86 -19.62 -10.85
CA PRO A 99 1.68 -19.97 -12.25
C PRO A 99 0.94 -18.85 -13.00
N GLU A 100 0.91 -18.91 -14.33
CA GLU A 100 0.06 -18.00 -15.10
C GLU A 100 -1.39 -18.09 -14.62
N ARG A 101 -2.00 -16.92 -14.38
CA ARG A 101 -3.40 -16.86 -13.94
C ARG A 101 -4.24 -17.55 -15.01
N PRO A 102 -5.05 -18.56 -14.65
CA PRO A 102 -5.90 -19.23 -15.63
C PRO A 102 -6.80 -18.19 -16.27
N LYS A 103 -6.77 -18.10 -17.60
CA LYS A 103 -7.66 -17.22 -18.35
C LYS A 103 -9.09 -17.64 -17.99
N SER A 104 -9.87 -16.71 -17.45
CA SER A 104 -11.29 -16.92 -17.23
C SER A 104 -11.92 -17.37 -18.54
N ALA A 105 -12.54 -18.56 -18.53
CA ALA A 105 -13.21 -19.14 -19.69
C ALA A 105 -14.43 -18.31 -20.11
#